data_AF-A0A4Y2DNP9-F1
#
_entry.id   AF-A0A4Y2DNP9-F1
#
_cell.length_a   1.000
_cell.length_b   1.000
_cell.length_c   1.000
_cell.angle_alpha   90.00
_cell.angle_beta   90.00
_cell.angle_gamma   90.00
#
_symmetry.space_group_name_H-M   'P 1'
#
loop_
_entity.id
_entity.type
_entity.pdbx_description
1 polymer ?
#
loop_
_entity_poly.entity_id
_entity_poly.type
_entity_poly.pdbx_seq_one_letter_code
_entity_poly.pdbx_strand_id
1 'polypeptide(L)' 'GLYNGQKLGTDYEIIVRSSERTEYVKVVMQDGRMQGAVLVGETDLEETFENLIHNGLDLSMYGEDILNPDIDIEDYFD' A
#
# COMPACT_ATOMS: atom_id res chain seq x y z
N GLY A 1 -14.44 17.70 -8.19
CA GLY A 1 -14.31 16.46 -7.40
C GLY A 1 -13.69 16.74 -6.04
N LEU A 2 -13.65 15.73 -5.16
CA LEU A 2 -13.09 15.80 -3.80
C LEU A 2 -11.67 15.19 -3.78
N TYR A 3 -10.68 15.86 -4.36
CA TYR A 3 -9.35 15.27 -4.64
C TYR A 3 -8.33 15.37 -3.50
N ASN A 4 -8.63 16.17 -2.48
CA ASN A 4 -7.76 16.47 -1.33
C ASN A 4 -8.19 15.73 -0.05
N GLY A 5 -9.09 14.76 -0.16
CA GLY A 5 -9.63 14.03 0.98
C GLY A 5 -10.46 14.85 1.97
N GLN A 6 -11.02 16.00 1.56
CA GLN A 6 -11.83 16.87 2.43
C GLN A 6 -13.11 16.27 3.04
N LYS A 7 -13.45 15.02 2.74
CA LYS A 7 -14.53 14.26 3.37
C LYS A 7 -14.11 12.86 3.83
N LEU A 8 -12.80 12.57 3.79
CA LEU A 8 -12.26 11.33 4.33
C LEU A 8 -12.29 11.40 5.86
N GLY A 9 -12.58 10.26 6.49
CA GLY A 9 -12.52 10.10 7.95
C GLY A 9 -11.09 9.97 8.46
N THR A 10 -10.95 9.59 9.73
CA THR A 10 -9.65 9.34 10.38
C THR A 10 -9.27 7.85 10.37
N ASP A 11 -10.07 7.03 9.71
CA ASP A 11 -9.94 5.57 9.52
C ASP A 11 -9.02 5.21 8.34
N TYR A 12 -8.43 6.23 7.70
CA TYR A 12 -7.52 6.07 6.58
C TYR A 12 -6.08 6.32 7.00
N GLU A 13 -5.20 5.50 6.47
CA GLU A 13 -3.76 5.63 6.65
C GLU A 13 -3.07 5.69 5.28
N ILE A 14 -2.03 6.51 5.20
CA ILE A 14 -1.21 6.63 3.99
C ILE A 14 0.21 6.23 4.37
N ILE A 15 0.69 5.17 3.74
CA ILE A 15 2.06 4.67 3.91
C ILE A 15 2.83 5.00 2.64
N VAL A 16 4.04 5.55 2.79
CA VAL A 16 4.85 5.99 1.65
C VAL A 16 6.29 5.50 1.81
N ARG A 17 6.80 4.87 0.75
CA ARG A 17 8.21 4.58 0.55
C ARG A 17 8.69 5.35 -0.67
N SER A 18 9.83 6.01 -0.54
CA SER A 18 10.51 6.62 -1.69
C SER A 18 12.00 6.42 -1.56
N SER A 19 12.61 5.99 -2.67
CA SER A 19 14.06 6.01 -2.86
C SER A 19 14.45 7.28 -3.63
N GLU A 20 15.70 7.71 -3.54
CA GLU A 20 16.15 8.94 -4.20
C GLU A 20 16.07 8.83 -5.73
N ARG A 21 14.90 9.22 -6.28
CA ARG A 21 14.57 9.38 -7.71
C ARG A 21 14.37 8.11 -8.53
N THR A 22 14.42 6.92 -7.96
CA THR A 22 14.16 5.68 -8.71
C THR A 22 12.74 5.18 -8.51
N GLU A 23 12.24 5.17 -7.26
CA GLU A 23 10.91 4.64 -6.96
C GLU A 23 10.11 5.51 -6.00
N TYR A 24 8.79 5.46 -6.18
CA TYR A 24 7.81 6.00 -5.25
C TYR A 24 6.64 5.04 -5.13
N VAL A 25 6.39 4.57 -3.90
CA VAL A 25 5.28 3.70 -3.55
C VAL A 25 4.44 4.43 -2.51
N LYS A 26 3.16 4.62 -2.80
CA LYS A 26 2.18 5.15 -1.85
C LYS A 26 0.99 4.22 -1.78
N VAL A 27 0.63 3.82 -0.57
CA VAL A 27 -0.52 2.95 -0.31
C VAL A 27 -1.56 3.70 0.50
N VAL A 28 -2.83 3.47 0.20
CA VAL A 28 -3.98 3.92 0.98
C VAL A 28 -4.58 2.72 1.69
N MET A 29 -4.58 2.79 3.02
CA MET A 29 -5.16 1.78 3.90
C MET A 29 -6.46 2.33 4.50
N GLN A 30 -7.42 1.45 4.72
CA GLN A 30 -8.63 1.72 5.50
C GLN A 30 -9.01 0.46 6.28
N ASP A 31 -9.22 0.60 7.59
CA ASP A 31 -9.59 -0.51 8.48
C ASP A 31 -8.68 -1.75 8.31
N GLY A 32 -7.37 -1.52 8.22
CA GLY A 32 -6.37 -2.57 8.04
C GLY A 32 -6.24 -3.10 6.62
N ARG A 33 -7.05 -2.65 5.65
CA ARG A 33 -7.08 -3.21 4.29
C ARG A 33 -6.56 -2.23 3.25
N MET A 34 -5.84 -2.75 2.26
CA MET A 34 -5.36 -1.95 1.13
C MET A 34 -6.52 -1.57 0.21
N GLN A 35 -6.73 -0.26 0.03
CA GLN A 35 -7.77 0.29 -0.86
C GLN A 35 -7.22 0.71 -2.22
N GLY A 36 -5.92 0.96 -2.29
CA GLY A 36 -5.27 1.37 -3.53
C GLY A 36 -3.81 1.72 -3.32
N ALA A 37 -3.06 1.74 -4.42
CA ALA A 37 -1.67 2.13 -4.44
C ALA A 37 -1.33 3.01 -5.65
N VAL A 38 -0.27 3.81 -5.49
CA VAL A 38 0.41 4.51 -6.57
C VAL A 38 1.83 4.00 -6.60
N LEU A 39 2.18 3.33 -7.70
CA LEU A 39 3.51 2.78 -7.97
C LEU A 39 4.15 3.60 -9.11
N VAL A 40 5.37 4.06 -8.88
CA VAL A 40 6.16 4.81 -9.86
C VAL A 40 7.57 4.26 -9.86
N GLY A 41 8.08 3.93 -11.05
CA GLY A 41 9.38 3.25 -11.22
C GLY A 41 9.18 1.75 -11.42
N GLU A 42 10.28 0.99 -11.32
CA GLU A 42 10.27 -0.47 -11.31
C GLU A 42 10.12 -0.89 -9.84
N THR A 43 8.93 -1.31 -9.41
CA THR A 43 8.67 -1.61 -8.00
C THR A 43 8.53 -3.09 -7.69
N ASP A 44 8.21 -3.90 -8.71
CA ASP A 44 7.91 -5.33 -8.62
C ASP A 44 6.76 -5.67 -7.64
N LEU A 45 5.92 -4.69 -7.27
CA LEU A 45 4.82 -4.83 -6.31
C LEU A 45 3.43 -4.88 -6.98
N GLU A 46 3.37 -4.76 -8.31
CA GLU A 46 2.12 -4.55 -9.05
C GLU A 46 1.14 -5.72 -8.87
N GLU A 47 1.62 -6.95 -9.08
CA GLU A 47 0.79 -8.17 -8.96
C GLU A 47 0.41 -8.44 -7.50
N THR A 48 1.36 -8.29 -6.58
CA THR A 48 1.10 -8.50 -5.16
C THR A 48 0.05 -7.52 -4.65
N PHE A 49 0.16 -6.22 -4.96
CA PHE A 49 -0.79 -5.22 -4.49
C PHE A 49 -2.16 -5.35 -5.16
N GLU A 50 -2.22 -5.76 -6.42
CA GLU A 50 -3.49 -6.13 -7.06
C GLU A 50 -4.20 -7.24 -6.27
N ASN A 51 -3.47 -8.31 -5.91
CA ASN A 51 -4.02 -9.42 -5.14
C ASN A 51 -4.47 -9.00 -3.74
N LEU A 52 -3.69 -8.16 -3.04
CA LEU A 52 -4.05 -7.63 -1.71
C LEU A 52 -5.33 -6.79 -1.75
N ILE A 53 -5.48 -5.93 -2.77
CA ILE A 53 -6.70 -5.13 -2.98
C ILE A 53 -7.87 -6.05 -3.35
N HIS A 54 -7.66 -7.00 -4.26
CA HIS A 54 -8.70 -7.89 -4.76
C HIS A 54 -9.27 -8.80 -3.66
N ASN A 55 -8.39 -9.39 -2.85
CA ASN A 55 -8.76 -10.29 -1.75
C ASN A 55 -9.18 -9.52 -0.49
N GLY A 56 -8.83 -8.23 -0.40
CA GLY A 56 -9.15 -7.35 0.71
C GLY A 56 -8.57 -7.86 2.03
N LEU A 57 -7.36 -8.42 2.05
CA LEU A 57 -6.78 -9.02 3.25
C LEU A 57 -6.59 -7.97 4.35
N ASP A 58 -6.68 -8.42 5.61
CA ASP A 58 -6.40 -7.58 6.77
C ASP A 58 -4.88 -7.55 7.02
N LEU A 59 -4.30 -6.37 6.86
CA LEU A 59 -2.87 -6.07 6.91
C LEU A 59 -2.50 -5.29 8.17
N SER A 60 -3.43 -5.16 9.14
CA SER A 60 -3.23 -4.39 10.37
C SER A 60 -1.97 -4.80 11.15
N MET A 61 -1.56 -6.06 11.03
CA MET A 61 -0.37 -6.60 11.70
C MET A 61 0.96 -6.19 11.07
N TYR A 62 0.94 -5.75 9.80
CA TYR A 62 2.15 -5.39 9.05
C TYR A 62 2.42 -3.88 9.11
N GLY A 63 1.39 -3.05 9.16
CA GLY A 63 1.57 -1.59 9.24
C GLY A 63 2.49 -1.07 8.12
N GLU A 64 3.52 -0.31 8.47
CA GLU A 64 4.50 0.24 7.52
C GLU A 64 5.43 -0.82 6.89
N ASP A 65 5.59 -1.99 7.51
CA ASP A 65 6.45 -3.07 7.02
C ASP A 65 5.96 -3.63 5.68
N ILE A 66 4.70 -3.37 5.30
CA ILE A 66 4.15 -3.67 3.96
C ILE A 66 4.97 -3.08 2.81
N LEU A 67 5.69 -1.98 3.06
CA LEU A 67 6.54 -1.34 2.05
C LEU A 67 8.02 -1.69 2.22
N ASN A 68 8.39 -2.50 3.20
CA ASN A 68 9.79 -2.81 3.45
C ASN A 68 10.36 -3.62 2.27
N PRO A 69 11.36 -3.11 1.54
CA PRO A 69 11.94 -3.81 0.39
C PRO A 69 12.72 -5.08 0.78
N ASP A 70 13.08 -5.23 2.05
CA ASP A 70 13.76 -6.42 2.57
C ASP A 70 12.78 -7.54 2.97
N ILE A 71 11.48 -7.28 2.91
CA ILE A 71 10.42 -8.24 3.23
C ILE A 71 9.72 -8.62 1.93
N ASP A 72 9.76 -9.91 1.61
CA ASP A 72 8.91 -10.44 0.55
C ASP A 72 7.50 -10.59 1.09
N ILE A 73 6.60 -9.74 0.63
CA ILE A 73 5.23 -9.73 1.12
C ILE A 73 4.41 -10.87 0.53
N GLU A 74 4.80 -11.43 -0.61
CA GLU A 74 4.10 -12.58 -1.23
C GLU A 74 4.13 -13.81 -0.32
N ASP A 75 5.27 -14.08 0.33
CA ASP A 75 5.47 -15.20 1.25
C ASP A 75 4.49 -15.22 2.45
N TYR A 76 3.86 -14.09 2.78
CA TYR A 76 2.91 -14.00 3.89
C TYR A 76 1.47 -14.32 3.49
N PHE A 77 1.18 -14.36 2.19
CA PHE A 77 -0.19 -14.43 1.65
C PHE A 77 -0.46 -15.64 0.77
N ASP A 78 0.56 -16.48 0.52
CA ASP A 78 0.47 -17.82 -0.08
C ASP A 78 0.28 -18.92 1.01
#